data_AF-A0A356E6D4-F1
#
_entry.id   AF-A0A356E6D4-F1
#
_cell.length_a   1.000
_cell.length_b   1.000
_cell.length_c   1.000
_cell.angle_alpha   90.00
_cell.angle_beta   90.00
_cell.angle_gamma   90.00
#
_symmetry.space_group_name_H-M   'P 1'
#
loop_
_entity.id
_entity.type
_entity.pdbx_description
1 polymer ?
#
loop_
_entity_poly.entity_id
_entity_poly.type
_entity_poly.pdbx_seq_one_letter_code
_entity_poly.pdbx_strand_id
1 'polypeptide(L)'
;MIYSMTAFARREIKKDWGDAVWEIRSVNQRYLENFFRMPEQFRGLENTLREKLRQNLTRGKIECSLRIDNKKQMATGLNLNKEFTQQVIQSLHWIKQQAGEGEINLIEVLRYPGVVEMPEQDIDAIGQDLLAAFD
;
A
#
# COMPACT_ATOMS: atom_id res chain seq x y z
N MET A 1 -15.60 33.62 -20.61
CA MET A 1 -16.19 32.26 -20.63
C MET A 1 -16.31 31.77 -19.20
N ILE A 2 -17.51 31.35 -18.77
CA ILE A 2 -17.71 30.79 -17.43
C ILE A 2 -17.34 29.31 -17.53
N TYR A 3 -16.13 28.95 -17.11
CA TYR A 3 -15.71 27.54 -17.05
C TYR A 3 -16.41 26.85 -15.88
N SER A 4 -17.12 25.75 -16.17
CA SER A 4 -17.66 24.85 -15.16
C SER A 4 -16.49 24.18 -14.42
N MET A 5 -16.49 24.28 -13.09
CA MET A 5 -15.48 23.65 -12.23
C MET A 5 -15.99 22.32 -11.63
N THR A 6 -17.13 21.82 -12.10
CA THR A 6 -17.72 20.57 -11.60
C THR A 6 -17.36 19.43 -12.54
N ALA A 7 -16.54 18.50 -12.08
CA ALA A 7 -16.09 17.35 -12.85
C ALA A 7 -15.91 16.13 -11.96
N PHE A 8 -15.93 14.96 -12.58
CA PHE A 8 -15.57 13.70 -11.96
C PHE A 8 -14.62 12.94 -12.87
N ALA A 9 -13.53 12.46 -12.32
CA ALA A 9 -12.59 11.59 -12.99
C ALA A 9 -12.35 10.35 -12.13
N ARG A 10 -12.27 9.19 -12.79
CA ARG A 10 -11.86 7.93 -12.16
C ARG A 10 -10.79 7.30 -13.04
N ARG A 11 -9.66 6.93 -12.43
CA ARG A 11 -8.56 6.25 -13.10
C ARG A 11 -8.17 5.01 -12.33
N GLU A 12 -8.13 3.89 -13.03
CA GLU A 12 -7.73 2.60 -12.48
C GLU A 12 -6.31 2.26 -12.94
N ILE A 13 -5.53 1.72 -12.02
CA ILE A 13 -4.12 1.35 -12.19
C ILE A 13 -4.04 -0.12 -11.85
N LYS A 14 -3.58 -0.93 -12.79
CA LYS A 14 -3.36 -2.37 -12.57
C LYS A 14 -1.87 -2.64 -12.71
N LYS A 15 -1.24 -3.03 -11.61
CA LYS A 15 0.18 -3.39 -11.55
C LYS A 15 0.34 -4.76 -10.89
N ASP A 16 1.59 -5.20 -10.77
CA ASP A 16 1.93 -6.48 -10.15
C ASP A 16 1.77 -6.44 -8.62
N TRP A 17 2.02 -5.27 -8.01
CA TRP A 17 1.85 -5.04 -6.57
C TRP A 17 0.38 -4.95 -6.13
N GLY A 18 -0.55 -4.72 -7.06
CA GLY A 18 -1.97 -4.59 -6.76
C GLY A 18 -2.73 -3.75 -7.78
N ASP A 19 -4.01 -3.53 -7.49
CA ASP A 19 -4.87 -2.63 -8.24
C ASP A 19 -5.14 -1.38 -7.40
N ALA A 20 -5.05 -0.20 -8.01
CA ALA A 20 -5.34 1.07 -7.37
C ALA A 20 -6.34 1.90 -8.19
N VAL A 21 -7.12 2.71 -7.50
CA VAL A 21 -8.13 3.58 -8.10
C VAL A 21 -8.00 4.98 -7.53
N TRP A 22 -7.74 5.93 -8.42
CA TRP A 22 -7.93 7.34 -8.17
C TRP A 22 -9.36 7.75 -8.52
N GLU A 23 -10.02 8.45 -7.62
CA GLU A 23 -11.26 9.17 -7.86
C GLU A 23 -11.04 10.63 -7.53
N ILE A 24 -11.32 11.53 -8.48
CA ILE A 24 -11.21 12.97 -8.30
C ILE A 24 -12.57 13.58 -8.58
N ARG A 25 -13.10 14.34 -7.61
CA ARG A 25 -14.30 15.16 -7.76
C ARG A 25 -13.89 16.61 -7.65
N SER A 26 -14.38 17.45 -8.54
CA SER A 26 -14.26 18.89 -8.40
C SER A 26 -15.63 19.52 -8.32
N VAL A 27 -15.75 20.60 -7.56
CA VAL A 27 -16.95 21.44 -7.50
C VAL A 27 -16.55 22.91 -7.54
N ASN A 28 -17.47 23.74 -8.04
CA ASN A 28 -17.25 25.17 -8.10
C ASN A 28 -17.26 25.79 -6.70
N GLN A 29 -16.11 26.30 -6.27
CA GLN A 29 -15.91 26.98 -5.00
C GLN A 29 -15.02 28.19 -5.23
N ARG A 30 -15.22 29.24 -4.41
CA ARG A 30 -14.53 30.53 -4.58
C ARG A 30 -13.01 30.42 -4.42
N TYR A 31 -12.56 29.59 -3.48
CA TYR A 31 -11.15 29.38 -3.16
C TYR A 31 -10.74 27.96 -3.55
N LEU A 32 -9.44 27.77 -3.77
CA LEU A 32 -8.89 26.44 -4.01
C LEU A 32 -8.80 25.67 -2.69
N GLU A 33 -9.55 24.59 -2.60
CA GLU A 33 -9.53 23.67 -1.46
C GLU A 33 -9.23 22.26 -1.94
N ASN A 34 -8.13 21.68 -1.44
CA ASN A 34 -7.68 20.34 -1.84
C ASN A 34 -7.87 19.39 -0.66
N PHE A 35 -8.70 18.37 -0.84
CA PHE A 35 -8.94 17.33 0.15
C PHE A 35 -8.44 15.99 -0.38
N PHE A 36 -7.57 15.33 0.38
CA PHE A 36 -7.01 14.04 0.02
C PHE A 36 -7.50 12.97 1.00
N ARG A 37 -8.04 11.88 0.46
CA ARG A 37 -8.38 10.67 1.21
C ARG A 37 -7.53 9.53 0.67
N MET A 38 -6.55 9.10 1.44
CA MET A 38 -5.61 8.05 1.02
C MET A 38 -5.15 7.19 2.19
N PRO A 39 -4.69 5.95 1.92
CA PRO A 39 -4.07 5.09 2.93
C PRO A 39 -2.88 5.77 3.61
N GLU A 40 -2.65 5.46 4.89
CA GLU A 40 -1.61 6.11 5.70
C GLU A 40 -0.21 5.98 5.10
N GLN A 41 0.11 4.80 4.55
CA GLN A 41 1.37 4.50 3.89
C GLN A 41 1.70 5.41 2.68
N PHE A 42 0.70 6.10 2.11
CA PHE A 42 0.89 7.01 0.98
C PHE A 42 0.64 8.48 1.32
N ARG A 43 0.41 8.84 2.59
CA ARG A 43 0.21 10.24 3.00
C ARG A 43 1.39 11.15 2.65
N GLY A 44 2.60 10.61 2.56
CA GLY A 44 3.77 11.36 2.10
C GLY A 44 3.61 11.98 0.71
N LEU A 45 2.78 11.39 -0.16
CA LEU A 45 2.52 11.89 -1.51
C LEU A 45 1.61 13.13 -1.53
N GLU A 46 0.87 13.38 -0.46
CA GLU A 46 -0.14 14.44 -0.39
C GLU A 46 0.45 15.83 -0.70
N ASN A 47 1.63 16.13 -0.17
CA ASN A 47 2.28 17.42 -0.37
C ASN A 47 2.61 17.65 -1.86
N THR A 48 3.19 16.64 -2.51
CA THR A 48 3.53 16.69 -3.93
C THR A 48 2.28 16.86 -4.80
N LEU A 49 1.21 16.11 -4.50
CA LEU A 49 -0.05 16.21 -5.23
C LEU A 49 -0.74 17.57 -5.03
N ARG A 50 -0.70 18.10 -3.80
CA ARG A 50 -1.26 19.42 -3.48
C ARG A 50 -0.56 20.52 -4.28
N GLU A 51 0.76 20.44 -4.40
CA GLU A 51 1.55 21.41 -5.16
C GLU A 51 1.21 21.33 -6.66
N LYS A 52 1.13 20.12 -7.22
CA LYS A 52 0.68 19.91 -8.62
C LYS A 52 -0.71 20.50 -8.89
N LEU A 53 -1.68 20.32 -7.98
CA LEU A 53 -3.01 20.90 -8.15
C LEU A 53 -2.99 22.43 -8.08
N ARG A 54 -2.18 23.02 -7.19
CA ARG A 54 -2.04 24.48 -7.06
C ARG A 54 -1.43 25.13 -8.29
N GLN A 55 -0.54 24.45 -8.99
CA GLN A 55 0.06 24.95 -10.23
C GLN A 55 -0.93 25.01 -11.40
N ASN A 56 -1.93 24.12 -11.40
CA ASN A 56 -2.88 24.01 -12.50
C ASN A 56 -4.24 24.68 -12.23
N LEU A 57 -4.62 24.85 -10.96
CA LEU A 57 -5.95 25.29 -10.56
C LEU A 57 -5.86 26.44 -9.56
N THR A 58 -6.66 27.49 -9.77
CA THR A 58 -6.65 28.71 -8.95
C THR A 58 -7.86 28.83 -8.01
N ARG A 59 -8.92 28.06 -8.27
CA ARG A 59 -10.16 28.03 -7.48
C ARG A 59 -10.81 26.65 -7.56
N GLY A 60 -11.81 26.41 -6.72
CA GLY A 60 -12.59 25.17 -6.71
C GLY A 60 -12.22 24.24 -5.57
N LYS A 61 -13.15 23.38 -5.18
CA LYS A 61 -12.87 22.32 -4.21
C LYS A 61 -12.63 21.03 -4.96
N ILE A 62 -11.50 20.38 -4.66
CA ILE A 62 -11.04 19.16 -5.29
C ILE A 62 -10.92 18.10 -4.20
N GLU A 63 -11.69 17.04 -4.35
CA GLU A 63 -11.64 15.87 -3.48
C GLU A 63 -10.98 14.72 -4.26
N CYS A 64 -9.76 14.37 -3.86
CA CYS A 64 -9.00 13.25 -4.40
C CYS A 64 -9.07 12.07 -3.42
N SER A 65 -9.59 10.94 -3.86
CA SER A 65 -9.61 9.69 -3.12
C SER A 65 -8.75 8.65 -3.81
N LEU A 66 -7.83 8.04 -3.06
CA LEU A 66 -7.04 6.90 -3.48
C LEU A 66 -7.53 5.64 -2.75
N ARG A 67 -7.83 4.59 -3.50
CA ARG A 67 -8.12 3.26 -2.97
C ARG A 67 -7.14 2.26 -3.56
N ILE A 68 -6.65 1.34 -2.75
CA ILE A 68 -5.69 0.32 -3.18
C ILE A 68 -6.20 -1.03 -2.70
N ASP A 69 -6.15 -2.01 -3.60
CA ASP A 69 -6.56 -3.38 -3.38
C ASP A 69 -5.36 -4.30 -3.68
N ASN A 70 -4.78 -4.87 -2.61
CA ASN A 70 -3.60 -5.73 -2.66
C ASN A 70 -3.93 -7.19 -3.02
N LYS A 71 -5.14 -7.49 -3.54
CA LYS A 71 -5.61 -8.85 -3.85
C LYS A 71 -4.64 -9.71 -4.66
N LYS A 72 -3.85 -9.13 -5.57
CA LYS A 72 -2.88 -9.88 -6.39
C LYS A 72 -1.73 -10.49 -5.57
N GLN A 73 -1.28 -9.83 -4.49
CA GLN A 73 -0.20 -10.35 -3.66
C GLN A 73 -0.65 -11.44 -2.68
N MET A 74 -1.93 -11.53 -2.33
CA MET A 74 -2.42 -12.70 -1.57
C MET A 74 -2.37 -13.99 -2.41
N ALA A 75 -2.22 -13.88 -3.73
CA ALA A 75 -2.07 -15.02 -4.63
C ALA A 75 -0.59 -15.43 -4.85
N THR A 76 0.38 -14.58 -4.52
CA THR A 76 1.79 -14.99 -4.41
C THR A 76 1.94 -15.74 -3.10
N GLY A 77 2.12 -17.06 -3.20
CA GLY A 77 2.05 -18.00 -2.08
C GLY A 77 2.94 -17.66 -0.88
N LEU A 78 2.81 -18.50 0.14
CA LEU A 78 3.46 -18.38 1.44
C LEU A 78 4.99 -18.16 1.28
N ASN A 79 5.45 -16.94 1.57
CA ASN A 79 6.86 -16.59 1.47
C ASN A 79 7.53 -16.93 2.81
N LEU A 80 8.52 -17.82 2.77
CA LEU A 80 9.23 -18.28 3.96
C LEU A 80 10.61 -17.67 3.98
N ASN A 81 10.97 -17.02 5.09
CA ASN A 81 12.36 -16.68 5.36
C ASN A 81 13.12 -17.98 5.64
N LYS A 82 13.72 -18.57 4.61
CA LYS A 82 14.37 -19.89 4.72
C LYS A 82 15.51 -19.90 5.71
N GLU A 83 16.29 -18.83 5.77
CA GLU A 83 17.45 -18.69 6.66
C GLU A 83 16.99 -18.63 8.12
N PHE A 84 16.02 -17.78 8.41
CA PHE A 84 15.45 -17.67 9.75
C PHE A 84 14.70 -18.95 10.15
N THR A 85 13.96 -19.56 9.22
CA THR A 85 13.29 -20.86 9.45
C THR A 85 14.29 -21.93 9.87
N GLN A 86 15.47 -22.00 9.24
CA GLN A 86 16.52 -22.94 9.63
C GLN A 86 17.04 -22.65 11.04
N GLN A 87 17.26 -21.39 11.40
CA GLN A 87 17.69 -21.00 12.75
C GLN A 87 16.65 -21.38 13.82
N VAL A 88 15.36 -21.18 13.52
CA VAL A 88 14.25 -21.57 14.39
C VAL A 88 14.21 -23.09 14.57
N ILE A 89 14.30 -23.87 13.48
CA ILE A 89 14.32 -25.34 13.53
C ILE A 89 15.52 -25.84 14.34
N GLN A 90 16.71 -25.26 14.14
CA GLN A 90 17.91 -25.64 14.88
C GLN A 90 17.76 -25.35 16.39
N SER A 91 17.16 -24.21 16.73
CA SER A 91 16.88 -23.84 18.12
C SER A 91 15.87 -24.78 18.76
N LEU A 92 14.81 -25.17 18.02
CA LEU A 92 13.82 -26.14 18.50
C LEU A 92 14.41 -27.52 18.74
N HIS A 93 15.33 -27.97 17.86
CA HIS A 93 16.07 -29.21 18.07
C HIS A 93 16.94 -29.16 19.33
N TRP A 94 17.63 -28.05 19.57
CA TRP A 94 18.43 -27.85 20.77
C TRP A 94 17.56 -27.86 22.04
N ILE A 95 16.43 -27.15 22.04
CA ILE A 95 15.47 -27.14 23.15
C ILE A 95 14.95 -28.54 23.44
N LYS A 96 14.56 -29.29 22.40
CA LYS A 96 14.08 -30.66 22.53
C LYS A 96 15.13 -31.58 23.17
N GLN A 97 16.41 -31.40 22.82
CA GLN A 97 17.49 -32.18 23.43
C GLN A 97 17.68 -31.86 24.92
N GLN A 98 17.47 -30.61 25.34
CA GLN A 98 17.58 -30.20 26.75
C GLN A 98 16.35 -30.58 27.60
N ALA A 99 15.15 -30.44 27.04
CA ALA A 99 13.89 -30.69 27.76
C ALA A 99 13.55 -32.19 27.86
N GLY A 100 14.11 -33.04 27.00
CA GLY A 100 13.89 -34.50 27.00
C GLY A 100 12.53 -34.94 26.47
N GLU A 101 11.50 -34.08 26.55
CA GLU A 101 10.14 -34.32 26.08
C GLU A 101 9.63 -33.16 25.20
N GLY A 102 8.89 -33.49 24.13
CA GLY A 102 8.28 -32.51 23.24
C GLY A 102 8.28 -32.91 21.75
N GLU A 103 7.17 -32.62 21.07
CA GLU A 103 7.03 -32.74 19.62
C GLU A 103 7.17 -31.36 18.96
N ILE A 104 7.86 -31.29 17.81
CA ILE A 104 7.97 -30.04 17.06
C ILE A 104 6.74 -29.93 16.17
N ASN A 105 5.86 -28.97 16.48
CA ASN A 105 4.69 -28.69 15.66
C ASN A 105 5.07 -27.75 14.50
N LEU A 106 5.11 -28.29 13.28
CA LEU A 106 5.45 -27.52 12.07
C LEU A 106 4.51 -26.33 11.82
N ILE A 107 3.25 -26.42 12.26
CA ILE A 107 2.28 -25.32 12.14
C ILE A 107 2.67 -24.17 13.07
N GLU A 108 3.22 -24.47 14.25
CA GLU A 108 3.71 -23.45 15.19
C GLU A 108 4.98 -22.79 14.67
N VAL A 109 5.86 -23.55 14.01
CA VAL A 109 7.05 -22.99 13.34
C VAL A 109 6.63 -22.02 12.23
N LEU A 110 5.67 -22.41 11.40
CA LEU A 110 5.12 -21.52 10.36
C LEU A 110 4.45 -20.26 10.94
N ARG A 111 3.83 -20.35 12.12
CA ARG A 111 3.21 -19.21 12.79
C ARG A 111 4.20 -18.35 13.56
N TYR A 112 5.46 -18.78 13.69
CA TYR A 112 6.45 -18.06 14.45
C TYR A 112 6.76 -16.72 13.75
N PRO A 113 6.72 -15.58 14.48
CA PRO A 113 6.96 -14.27 13.89
C PRO A 113 8.31 -14.23 13.15
N GLY A 114 8.28 -13.83 11.87
CA GLY A 114 9.46 -13.78 11.01
C GLY A 114 9.74 -15.03 10.18
N VAL A 115 9.07 -16.16 10.43
CA VAL A 115 9.18 -17.36 9.57
C VAL A 115 8.39 -17.18 8.27
N VAL A 116 7.15 -16.71 8.38
CA VAL A 116 6.35 -16.30 7.22
C VAL A 116 6.53 -14.81 7.01
N GLU A 117 7.15 -14.47 5.89
CA GLU A 117 7.29 -13.10 5.46
C GLU A 117 6.03 -12.69 4.70
N MET A 118 5.45 -11.57 5.11
CA MET A 118 4.60 -10.83 4.20
C MET A 118 5.54 -10.19 3.17
N PRO A 119 5.27 -10.31 1.86
CA PRO A 119 6.08 -9.64 0.86
C PRO A 119 6.15 -8.15 1.20
N GLU A 120 7.36 -7.67 1.46
CA GLU A 120 7.59 -6.25 1.73
C GLU A 120 7.25 -5.48 0.46
N GLN A 121 6.24 -4.61 0.56
CA GLN A 121 5.87 -3.77 -0.55
C GLN A 121 6.90 -2.64 -0.63
N ASP A 122 7.51 -2.45 -1.81
CA ASP A 122 8.29 -1.26 -2.09
C ASP A 122 7.33 -0.05 -2.21
N ILE A 123 7.07 0.59 -1.07
CA ILE A 123 6.14 1.73 -0.95
C ILE A 123 6.61 2.87 -1.84
N ASP A 124 7.91 3.05 -2.04
CA ASP A 124 8.46 4.12 -2.86
C ASP A 124 8.18 3.87 -4.34
N ALA A 125 8.42 2.64 -4.82
CA ALA A 125 8.09 2.26 -6.20
C ALA A 125 6.58 2.37 -6.48
N ILE A 126 5.73 1.92 -5.55
CA ILE A 126 4.27 2.07 -5.67
C ILE A 126 3.89 3.56 -5.67
N GLY A 127 4.52 4.37 -4.82
CA GLY A 127 4.28 5.80 -4.73
C GLY A 127 4.58 6.53 -6.04
N GLN A 128 5.65 6.17 -6.74
CA GLN A 128 5.99 6.72 -8.05
C GLN A 128 4.94 6.37 -9.11
N ASP A 129 4.49 5.12 -9.14
CA ASP A 129 3.42 4.67 -10.05
C ASP A 129 2.11 5.45 -9.82
N LEU A 130 1.77 5.66 -8.55
CA LEU A 130 0.58 6.41 -8.16
C LEU A 130 0.66 7.90 -8.53
N LEU A 131 1.85 8.51 -8.38
CA LEU A 131 2.11 9.89 -8.78
C LEU A 131 2.03 10.06 -10.30
N ALA A 132 2.61 9.12 -11.06
CA ALA A 132 2.58 9.14 -12.52
C ALA A 132 1.17 8.96 -13.07
N ALA A 133 0.31 8.20 -12.39
CA ALA A 133 -1.08 8.04 -12.76
C ALA A 133 -1.97 9.24 -12.41
N PHE A 134 -1.51 10.13 -11.52
CA PHE A 134 -2.25 11.34 -11.16
C PHE A 134 -2.13 12.47 -12.19
N ASP A 135 -1.04 12.48 -12.97
CA ASP A 135 -0.86 13.37 -14.12
C ASP A 135 -1.74 12.97 -15.31
#